data_AF-A0A1R1FFN8-F1
#
_entry.id   AF-A0A1R1FFN8-F1
#
_cell.length_a   1.000
_cell.length_b   1.000
_cell.length_c   1.000
_cell.angle_alpha   90.00
_cell.angle_beta   90.00
_cell.angle_gamma   90.00
#
_symmetry.space_group_name_H-M   'P 1'
#
loop_
_entity.id
_entity.type
_entity.pdbx_description
1 polymer ?
#
loop_
_entity_poly.entity_id
_entity_poly.type
_entity_poly.pdbx_seq_one_letter_code
_entity_poly.pdbx_strand_id
1 'polypeptide(L)'
;MLLENDSQIAAHQPVTGRSPKTDLANVKTYMDKHYDQPLSIADLASEAGISPKYFVDLFKKTYGQSAMEYLTDLRINRAKRYLKESRYKLRDIALRVGYSDEYYFSRKFKKEVGVSPSDYAKNARKRIASCSSSVIGQLLALNVIPVAAPIDPKWTAYYYNAHRTEIQSHLKLTDPYTSWRFEANVERLVHIRPDAIVGTDQISEQDQAQLAEIAPCCFVPKHHSDWRTQLRMIGSFLEREEQAEQWIHMYNQRAEKARESVQREVGREKVIVVRIYGQNLYLYSNPGIEEVLYGALQLDTFSDLSANNPLTLEQLAEMNPDRILVMVCPEAASRAYWLSLQHSVTWRQLKAIRQYQVHLITGDPWFDYSAVGVMRMLDEALLIFTGYCPNIYLDNVHGDSQAT
;
A
#
# COMPACT_ATOMS: atom_id res chain seq x y z
N MET A 1 -6.85 8.71 -84.37
CA MET A 1 -6.74 10.08 -83.82
C MET A 1 -7.19 9.98 -82.37
N LEU A 2 -6.20 9.96 -81.46
CA LEU A 2 -6.21 10.19 -80.00
C LEU A 2 -7.54 9.92 -79.25
N LEU A 3 -7.63 9.05 -78.24
CA LEU A 3 -6.87 9.09 -76.98
C LEU A 3 -6.83 7.71 -76.29
N GLU A 4 -5.80 7.52 -75.47
CA GLU A 4 -5.38 6.35 -74.70
C GLU A 4 -6.45 5.80 -73.74
N ASN A 5 -6.47 4.47 -73.57
CA ASN A 5 -7.33 3.76 -72.63
C ASN A 5 -6.46 2.75 -71.87
N ASP A 6 -5.78 3.19 -70.81
CA ASP A 6 -4.97 2.35 -69.93
C ASP A 6 -5.68 2.10 -68.59
N SER A 7 -6.24 0.90 -68.48
CA SER A 7 -6.03 -0.04 -67.37
C SER A 7 -5.75 0.55 -65.98
N GLN A 8 -6.80 0.76 -65.17
CA GLN A 8 -6.64 0.92 -63.71
C GLN A 8 -6.92 -0.38 -62.96
N ILE A 9 -5.84 -0.87 -62.36
CA ILE A 9 -5.73 -2.00 -61.45
C ILE A 9 -6.51 -1.70 -60.16
N ALA A 10 -7.33 -2.66 -59.74
CA ALA A 10 -8.08 -2.62 -58.49
C ALA A 10 -7.13 -2.58 -57.27
N ALA A 11 -7.17 -1.49 -56.51
CA ALA A 11 -6.55 -1.39 -55.21
C ALA A 11 -7.47 -2.01 -54.14
N HIS A 12 -7.15 -3.23 -53.73
CA HIS A 12 -7.64 -3.82 -52.48
C HIS A 12 -7.03 -3.04 -51.30
N GLN A 13 -7.81 -2.18 -50.65
CA GLN A 13 -7.45 -1.67 -49.33
C GLN A 13 -7.95 -2.65 -48.25
N PRO A 14 -7.09 -3.06 -47.31
CA PRO A 14 -7.48 -3.99 -46.25
C PRO A 14 -8.40 -3.32 -45.24
N VAL A 15 -9.49 -4.00 -44.92
CA VAL A 15 -10.40 -3.67 -43.81
C VAL A 15 -9.65 -3.81 -42.49
N THR A 16 -9.13 -2.71 -41.95
CA THR A 16 -8.57 -2.68 -40.58
C THR A 16 -9.69 -2.46 -39.56
N GLY A 17 -10.43 -3.53 -39.27
CA GLY A 17 -11.32 -3.59 -38.11
C GLY A 17 -10.53 -3.87 -36.84
N ARG A 18 -9.95 -2.84 -36.23
CA ARG A 18 -9.48 -2.90 -34.84
C ARG A 18 -10.08 -1.70 -34.12
N SER A 19 -11.06 -1.93 -33.24
CA SER A 19 -11.60 -0.88 -32.40
C SER A 19 -10.46 -0.26 -31.58
N PRO A 20 -10.38 1.08 -31.45
CA PRO A 20 -9.43 1.70 -30.56
C PRO A 20 -9.73 1.21 -29.14
N LYS A 21 -8.71 0.75 -28.41
CA LYS A 21 -8.84 0.49 -26.97
C LYS A 21 -9.26 1.81 -26.33
N THR A 22 -10.51 1.93 -25.89
CA THR A 22 -11.01 3.12 -25.18
C THR A 22 -10.17 3.33 -23.92
N ASP A 23 -9.43 4.42 -23.87
CA ASP A 23 -8.63 4.80 -22.71
C ASP A 23 -9.51 5.54 -21.70
N LEU A 24 -9.76 4.92 -20.55
CA LEU A 24 -10.57 5.50 -19.48
C LEU A 24 -9.82 6.59 -18.67
N ALA A 25 -8.54 6.84 -18.94
CA ALA A 25 -7.76 7.87 -18.25
C ALA A 25 -8.38 9.28 -18.36
N ASN A 26 -9.00 9.59 -19.51
CA ASN A 26 -9.70 10.86 -19.73
C ASN A 26 -10.95 10.99 -18.85
N VAL A 27 -11.74 9.93 -18.71
CA VAL A 27 -12.92 9.90 -17.83
C VAL A 27 -12.51 10.11 -16.38
N LYS A 28 -11.43 9.47 -15.94
CA LYS A 28 -10.89 9.66 -14.60
C LYS A 28 -10.50 11.12 -14.35
N THR A 29 -9.77 11.72 -15.29
CA THR A 29 -9.38 13.14 -15.23
C THR A 29 -10.61 14.06 -15.21
N TYR A 30 -11.66 13.71 -15.96
CA TYR A 30 -12.93 14.42 -15.95
C TYR A 30 -13.61 14.34 -14.58
N MET A 31 -13.69 13.15 -13.98
CA MET A 31 -14.24 12.94 -12.64
C MET A 31 -13.44 13.71 -11.57
N ASP A 32 -12.11 13.72 -11.65
CA ASP A 32 -11.24 14.46 -10.72
C ASP A 32 -11.46 15.98 -10.77
N LYS A 33 -11.91 16.51 -11.92
CA LYS A 33 -12.20 17.94 -12.12
C LYS A 33 -13.64 18.33 -11.78
N HIS A 34 -14.59 17.42 -11.94
CA HIS A 34 -16.03 17.68 -11.82
C HIS A 34 -16.69 16.86 -10.70
N TYR A 35 -15.92 16.42 -9.70
CA TYR A 35 -16.42 15.57 -8.62
C TYR A 35 -17.57 16.23 -7.84
N ASP A 36 -17.61 17.56 -7.80
CA ASP A 36 -18.62 18.37 -7.12
C ASP A 36 -19.95 18.50 -7.87
N GLN A 37 -20.02 17.99 -9.10
CA GLN A 37 -21.21 18.03 -9.95
C GLN A 37 -22.03 16.74 -9.86
N PRO A 38 -23.36 16.77 -10.13
CA PRO A 38 -24.20 15.58 -10.15
C PRO A 38 -23.92 14.73 -11.40
N LEU A 39 -22.84 13.94 -11.37
CA LEU A 39 -22.45 13.04 -12.47
C LEU A 39 -23.25 11.74 -12.42
N SER A 40 -23.75 11.31 -13.59
CA SER A 40 -24.40 10.03 -13.80
C SER A 40 -23.54 9.09 -14.65
N ILE A 41 -23.89 7.79 -14.66
CA ILE A 41 -23.26 6.81 -15.56
C ILE A 41 -23.46 7.19 -17.03
N ALA A 42 -24.58 7.83 -17.38
CA ALA A 42 -24.82 8.28 -18.75
C ALA A 42 -23.84 9.39 -19.15
N ASP A 43 -23.57 10.33 -18.26
CA ASP A 43 -22.61 11.43 -18.51
C ASP A 43 -21.19 10.89 -18.70
N LEU A 44 -20.76 9.98 -17.82
CA LEU A 44 -19.43 9.38 -17.87
C LEU A 44 -19.23 8.48 -19.09
N ALA A 45 -20.28 7.75 -19.50
CA ALA A 45 -20.25 6.94 -20.70
C ALA A 45 -20.20 7.82 -21.97
N SER A 46 -20.92 8.95 -21.95
CA SER A 46 -20.85 9.95 -23.02
C SER A 46 -19.46 10.57 -23.14
N GLU A 47 -18.83 10.91 -22.02
CA GLU A 47 -17.44 11.41 -21.98
C GLU A 47 -16.44 10.39 -22.56
N ALA A 48 -16.70 9.10 -22.33
CA ALA A 48 -15.90 8.00 -22.88
C ALA A 48 -16.23 7.65 -24.35
N GLY A 49 -17.28 8.22 -24.93
CA GLY A 49 -17.76 7.89 -26.27
C GLY A 49 -18.29 6.45 -26.41
N ILE A 50 -18.79 5.84 -25.33
CA ILE A 50 -19.26 4.45 -25.32
C ILE A 50 -20.64 4.30 -24.68
N SER A 51 -21.27 3.13 -24.86
CA SER A 51 -22.59 2.88 -24.26
C SER A 51 -22.49 2.77 -22.72
N PRO A 52 -23.53 3.19 -21.96
CA PRO A 52 -23.55 3.10 -20.50
C PRO A 52 -23.27 1.69 -19.96
N LYS A 53 -23.83 0.67 -20.61
CA LYS A 53 -23.61 -0.73 -20.23
C LYS A 53 -22.14 -1.13 -20.39
N TYR A 54 -21.55 -0.82 -21.55
CA TYR A 54 -20.15 -1.12 -21.81
C TYR A 54 -19.22 -0.34 -20.89
N PHE A 55 -19.57 0.91 -20.56
CA PHE A 55 -18.82 1.74 -19.61
C PHE A 55 -18.79 1.12 -18.21
N VAL A 56 -19.91 0.67 -17.66
CA VAL A 56 -19.97 0.05 -16.33
C VAL A 56 -19.05 -1.17 -16.25
N ASP A 57 -19.14 -2.06 -17.24
CA ASP A 57 -18.33 -3.27 -17.29
C ASP A 57 -16.84 -2.95 -17.48
N LEU A 58 -16.52 -2.05 -18.41
CA LEU A 58 -15.14 -1.66 -18.71
C LEU A 58 -14.50 -0.92 -17.54
N PHE A 59 -15.20 0.03 -16.92
CA PHE A 59 -14.68 0.79 -15.79
C PHE A 59 -14.41 -0.13 -14.59
N LYS A 60 -15.35 -1.02 -14.27
CA LYS A 60 -15.16 -1.98 -13.18
C LYS A 60 -14.03 -2.97 -13.45
N LYS A 61 -13.90 -3.44 -14.70
CA LYS A 61 -12.80 -4.32 -15.11
C LYS A 61 -11.44 -3.62 -15.05
N THR A 62 -11.39 -2.36 -15.47
CA THR A 62 -10.15 -1.58 -15.52
C THR A 62 -9.73 -1.08 -14.14
N TYR A 63 -10.67 -0.64 -13.29
CA TYR A 63 -10.38 0.03 -12.02
C TYR A 63 -10.72 -0.78 -10.77
N GLY A 64 -11.24 -2.01 -10.91
CA GLY A 64 -11.61 -2.87 -9.79
C GLY A 64 -12.85 -2.45 -9.00
N GLN A 65 -13.41 -1.27 -9.29
CA GLN A 65 -14.59 -0.70 -8.63
C GLN A 65 -15.50 0.03 -9.62
N SER A 66 -16.76 0.28 -9.24
CA SER A 66 -17.68 1.04 -10.09
C SER A 66 -17.30 2.52 -10.17
N ALA A 67 -17.71 3.18 -11.25
CA ALA A 67 -17.51 4.62 -11.40
C ALA A 67 -18.18 5.46 -10.28
N MET A 68 -19.34 5.03 -9.77
CA MET A 68 -20.02 5.76 -8.69
C MET A 68 -19.35 5.56 -7.32
N GLU A 69 -18.75 4.40 -7.08
CA GLU A 69 -17.88 4.17 -5.91
C GLU A 69 -16.62 5.03 -6.02
N TYR A 70 -15.96 5.05 -7.18
CA TYR A 70 -14.80 5.92 -7.41
C TYR A 70 -15.13 7.41 -7.20
N LEU A 71 -16.26 7.89 -7.72
CA LEU A 71 -16.73 9.27 -7.49
C LEU A 71 -17.00 9.53 -6.00
N THR A 72 -17.58 8.56 -5.30
CA THR A 72 -17.79 8.65 -3.86
C THR A 72 -16.44 8.84 -3.14
N ASP A 73 -15.45 8.02 -3.45
CA ASP A 73 -14.12 8.10 -2.86
C ASP A 73 -13.47 9.47 -3.08
N LEU A 74 -13.56 10.01 -4.31
CA LEU A 74 -13.07 11.36 -4.61
C LEU A 74 -13.71 12.41 -3.71
N ARG A 75 -15.05 12.40 -3.60
CA ARG A 75 -15.80 13.36 -2.78
C ARG A 75 -15.46 13.24 -1.30
N ILE A 76 -15.36 12.01 -0.80
CA ILE A 76 -15.00 11.73 0.60
C ILE A 76 -13.57 12.20 0.89
N ASN A 77 -12.61 11.93 0.01
CA ASN A 77 -11.23 12.37 0.17
C ASN A 77 -11.10 13.90 0.14
N ARG A 78 -11.84 14.59 -0.74
CA ARG A 78 -11.93 16.06 -0.73
C ARG A 78 -12.56 16.58 0.55
N ALA A 79 -13.59 15.92 1.07
CA ALA A 79 -14.24 16.32 2.32
C ALA A 79 -13.31 16.16 3.53
N LYS A 80 -12.54 15.05 3.62
CA LYS A 80 -11.51 14.86 4.65
C LYS A 80 -10.53 16.03 4.70
N ARG A 81 -10.08 16.49 3.52
CA ARG A 81 -9.20 17.68 3.42
C ARG A 81 -9.87 18.94 3.94
N TYR A 82 -11.09 19.24 3.52
CA TYR A 82 -11.81 20.42 4.05
C TYR A 82 -12.02 20.36 5.56
N LEU A 83 -12.33 19.18 6.11
CA LEU A 83 -12.51 18.98 7.55
C LEU A 83 -11.21 19.19 8.35
N LYS A 84 -10.05 18.88 7.75
CA LYS A 84 -8.71 19.05 8.34
C LYS A 84 -8.18 20.48 8.19
N GLU A 85 -8.33 21.07 7.01
CA GLU A 85 -7.62 22.28 6.60
C GLU A 85 -8.46 23.57 6.76
N SER A 86 -9.79 23.46 6.93
CA SER A 86 -10.68 24.62 6.93
C SER A 86 -11.53 24.72 8.19
N ARG A 87 -12.16 25.88 8.35
CA ARG A 87 -13.23 26.12 9.34
C ARG A 87 -14.62 26.17 8.68
N TYR A 88 -14.76 25.60 7.49
CA TYR A 88 -16.05 25.55 6.82
C TYR A 88 -17.07 24.81 7.67
N LYS A 89 -18.32 25.27 7.60
CA LYS A 89 -19.43 24.54 8.24
C LYS A 89 -19.67 23.26 7.46
N LEU A 90 -20.20 22.25 8.14
CA LEU A 90 -20.45 20.94 7.53
C LEU A 90 -21.30 21.04 6.26
N ARG A 91 -22.33 21.88 6.28
CA ARG A 91 -23.15 22.25 5.11
C ARG A 91 -22.34 22.72 3.91
N ASP A 92 -21.38 23.62 4.13
CA ASP A 92 -20.56 24.18 3.05
C ASP A 92 -19.63 23.11 2.48
N ILE A 93 -19.10 22.23 3.33
CA ILE A 93 -18.26 21.10 2.90
C ILE A 93 -19.09 20.14 2.05
N ALA A 94 -20.31 19.79 2.48
CA ALA A 94 -21.21 18.93 1.72
C ALA A 94 -21.46 19.49 0.31
N LEU A 95 -21.79 20.78 0.20
CA LEU A 95 -22.02 21.42 -1.10
C LEU A 95 -20.76 21.43 -1.98
N ARG A 96 -19.59 21.76 -1.41
CA ARG A 96 -18.31 21.79 -2.14
C ARG A 96 -17.84 20.42 -2.64
N VAL A 97 -18.32 19.35 -2.02
CA VAL A 97 -18.01 17.97 -2.44
C VAL A 97 -19.16 17.31 -3.18
N GLY A 98 -20.13 18.08 -3.67
CA GLY A 98 -21.19 17.62 -4.57
C GLY A 98 -22.36 16.90 -3.89
N TYR A 99 -22.59 17.15 -2.60
CA TYR A 99 -23.78 16.71 -1.88
C TYR A 99 -24.69 17.90 -1.57
N SER A 100 -25.96 17.80 -1.99
CA SER A 100 -26.97 18.83 -1.74
C SER A 100 -27.53 18.82 -0.32
N ASP A 101 -27.39 17.69 0.40
CA ASP A 101 -27.93 17.46 1.74
C ASP A 101 -26.79 17.10 2.71
N GLU A 102 -26.63 17.92 3.75
CA GLU A 102 -25.58 17.74 4.78
C GLU A 102 -25.78 16.51 5.65
N TYR A 103 -27.03 16.10 5.90
CA TYR A 103 -27.35 14.90 6.68
C TYR A 103 -27.09 13.64 5.87
N TYR A 104 -27.44 13.65 4.57
CA TYR A 104 -27.06 12.58 3.66
C TYR A 104 -25.55 12.46 3.55
N PHE A 105 -24.85 13.59 3.34
CA PHE A 105 -23.39 13.63 3.32
C PHE A 105 -22.81 13.08 4.63
N SER A 106 -23.31 13.49 5.80
CA SER A 106 -22.80 13.03 7.09
C SER A 106 -22.95 11.52 7.28
N ARG A 107 -24.11 10.94 6.93
CA ARG A 107 -24.31 9.49 6.97
C ARG A 107 -23.41 8.76 5.98
N LYS A 108 -23.28 9.27 4.76
CA LYS A 108 -22.42 8.69 3.73
C LYS A 108 -20.96 8.76 4.15
N PHE A 109 -20.49 9.90 4.63
CA PHE A 109 -19.14 10.07 5.17
C PHE A 109 -18.90 9.12 6.35
N LYS A 110 -19.81 9.02 7.32
CA LYS A 110 -19.67 8.05 8.42
C LYS A 110 -19.61 6.61 7.91
N LYS A 111 -20.40 6.26 6.89
CA LYS A 111 -20.35 4.93 6.28
C LYS A 111 -19.00 4.64 5.63
N GLU A 112 -18.45 5.59 4.88
CA GLU A 112 -17.19 5.40 4.15
C GLU A 112 -15.93 5.58 5.03
N VAL A 113 -15.99 6.42 6.06
CA VAL A 113 -14.82 6.82 6.88
C VAL A 113 -14.85 6.21 8.28
N GLY A 114 -16.04 5.79 8.73
CA GLY A 114 -16.26 5.20 10.04
C GLY A 114 -16.80 6.13 11.10
N VAL A 115 -16.51 7.43 10.99
CA VAL A 115 -16.94 8.43 11.98
C VAL A 115 -17.66 9.60 11.35
N SER A 116 -18.43 10.31 12.16
CA SER A 116 -19.09 11.52 11.70
C SER A 116 -18.06 12.56 11.21
N PRO A 117 -18.42 13.43 10.25
CA PRO A 117 -17.57 14.55 9.84
C PRO A 117 -17.10 15.42 11.00
N SER A 118 -17.95 15.66 12.01
CA SER A 118 -17.64 16.46 13.18
C SER A 118 -16.57 15.81 14.07
N ASP A 119 -16.71 14.51 14.35
CA ASP A 119 -15.71 13.75 15.11
C ASP A 119 -14.41 13.66 14.34
N TYR A 120 -14.49 13.46 13.02
CA TYR A 120 -13.33 13.50 12.14
C TYR A 120 -12.60 14.85 12.23
N ALA A 121 -13.31 15.98 12.12
CA ALA A 121 -12.70 17.31 12.23
C ALA A 121 -12.12 17.59 13.64
N LYS A 122 -12.80 17.16 14.71
CA LYS A 122 -12.33 17.29 16.08
C LYS A 122 -11.04 16.50 16.30
N ASN A 123 -11.02 15.24 15.87
CA ASN A 123 -9.91 14.34 16.11
C ASN A 123 -8.75 14.55 15.12
N ALA A 124 -9.00 15.11 13.93
CA ALA A 124 -7.96 15.58 13.01
C ALA A 124 -7.18 16.77 13.54
N ARG A 125 -7.70 17.48 14.56
CA ARG A 125 -6.99 18.57 15.24
C ARG A 125 -6.05 18.10 16.34
N LYS A 126 -6.22 16.88 16.87
CA LYS A 126 -5.28 16.32 17.84
C LYS A 126 -3.91 16.14 17.17
N ARG A 127 -2.88 16.77 17.70
CA ARG A 127 -1.50 16.73 17.21
C ARG A 127 -0.82 15.47 17.70
N ILE A 128 -0.95 14.37 16.97
CA ILE A 128 -0.35 13.10 17.38
C ILE A 128 1.08 12.99 16.83
N ALA A 129 2.04 12.60 17.67
CA ALA A 129 3.40 12.27 17.24
C ALA A 129 3.61 10.75 17.23
N SER A 130 4.40 10.28 16.27
CA SER A 130 4.87 8.91 16.17
C SER A 130 6.38 8.87 16.41
N CYS A 131 6.85 7.95 17.26
CA CYS A 131 8.28 7.78 17.56
C CYS A 131 8.92 6.57 16.86
N SER A 132 8.13 5.75 16.16
CA SER A 132 8.58 4.52 15.49
C SER A 132 7.98 4.42 14.09
N SER A 133 8.74 3.95 13.10
CA SER A 133 8.26 3.87 11.70
C SER A 133 7.03 2.97 11.53
N SER A 134 7.00 1.83 12.21
CA SER A 134 5.84 0.90 12.17
C SER A 134 4.56 1.51 12.73
N VAL A 135 4.66 2.47 13.65
CA VAL A 135 3.49 3.17 14.22
C VAL A 135 2.85 4.10 13.20
N ILE A 136 3.60 4.59 12.20
CA ILE A 136 3.06 5.46 11.15
C ILE A 136 1.93 4.75 10.41
N GLY A 137 2.15 3.51 9.98
CA GLY A 137 1.11 2.71 9.31
C GLY A 137 -0.10 2.41 10.19
N GLN A 138 0.10 2.26 11.51
CA GLN A 138 -1.01 2.10 12.45
C GLN A 138 -1.85 3.38 12.56
N LEU A 139 -1.20 4.54 12.69
CA LEU A 139 -1.90 5.83 12.77
C LEU A 139 -2.68 6.14 11.49
N LEU A 140 -2.10 5.88 10.33
CA LEU A 140 -2.77 6.10 9.05
C LEU A 140 -4.02 5.22 8.91
N ALA A 141 -3.97 3.97 9.36
CA ALA A 141 -5.14 3.08 9.42
C ALA A 141 -6.27 3.65 10.31
N LEU A 142 -5.91 4.39 11.36
CA LEU A 142 -6.86 5.10 12.24
C LEU A 142 -7.31 6.47 11.70
N ASN A 143 -6.98 6.78 10.44
CA ASN A 143 -7.15 8.10 9.82
C ASN A 143 -6.46 9.23 10.60
N VAL A 144 -5.26 8.96 11.15
CA VAL A 144 -4.40 9.92 11.84
C VAL A 144 -3.12 10.11 11.02
N ILE A 145 -2.87 11.35 10.59
CA ILE A 145 -1.58 11.72 10.02
C ILE A 145 -0.77 12.36 11.15
N PRO A 146 0.38 11.77 11.54
CA PRO A 146 1.17 12.29 12.63
C PRO A 146 1.75 13.66 12.29
N VAL A 147 1.83 14.56 13.27
CA VAL A 147 2.48 15.87 13.12
C VAL A 147 3.99 15.75 13.13
N ALA A 148 4.51 14.72 13.79
CA ALA A 148 5.92 14.37 13.84
C ALA A 148 6.05 12.85 13.70
N ALA A 149 6.93 12.38 12.83
CA ALA A 149 7.16 10.95 12.63
C ALA A 149 8.57 10.68 12.07
N PRO A 150 9.15 9.51 12.34
CA PRO A 150 10.44 9.13 11.77
C PRO A 150 10.26 8.65 10.33
N ILE A 151 10.29 9.60 9.39
CA ILE A 151 10.26 9.33 7.96
C ILE A 151 11.63 9.57 7.33
N ASP A 152 11.96 8.75 6.34
CA ASP A 152 13.26 8.70 5.67
C ASP A 152 13.09 8.22 4.23
N PRO A 153 13.73 8.88 3.24
CA PRO A 153 13.55 8.56 1.82
C PRO A 153 14.04 7.16 1.44
N LYS A 154 14.93 6.55 2.23
CA LYS A 154 15.47 5.20 1.97
C LYS A 154 14.68 4.13 2.71
N TRP A 155 14.45 4.32 4.01
CA TRP A 155 13.93 3.25 4.88
C TRP A 155 12.40 3.25 5.04
N THR A 156 11.74 4.38 4.77
CA THR A 156 10.28 4.52 4.86
C THR A 156 9.76 5.28 3.63
N ALA A 157 10.27 4.91 2.45
CA ALA A 157 10.05 5.62 1.19
C ALA A 157 8.57 5.86 0.89
N TYR A 158 7.70 4.89 1.16
CA TYR A 158 6.26 5.03 1.01
C TYR A 158 5.70 6.22 1.82
N TYR A 159 5.93 6.23 3.14
CA TYR A 159 5.44 7.30 4.01
C TYR A 159 6.10 8.64 3.70
N TYR A 160 7.39 8.62 3.34
CA TYR A 160 8.10 9.83 2.91
C TYR A 160 7.47 10.42 1.65
N ASN A 161 7.26 9.63 0.62
CA ASN A 161 6.73 10.10 -0.65
C ASN A 161 5.26 10.54 -0.53
N ALA A 162 4.44 9.79 0.21
CA ALA A 162 3.03 10.07 0.37
C ALA A 162 2.76 11.26 1.31
N HIS A 163 3.50 11.40 2.42
CA HIS A 163 3.12 12.28 3.53
C HIS A 163 4.19 13.28 3.98
N ARG A 164 5.34 13.42 3.31
CA ARG A 164 6.40 14.38 3.74
C ARG A 164 5.92 15.82 3.92
N THR A 165 4.92 16.25 3.14
CA THR A 165 4.40 17.63 3.19
C THR A 165 3.36 17.81 4.29
N GLU A 166 2.68 16.74 4.69
CA GLU A 166 1.66 16.77 5.72
C GLU A 166 2.24 16.58 7.13
N ILE A 167 3.33 15.82 7.26
CA ILE A 167 4.06 15.62 8.50
C ILE A 167 4.97 16.85 8.74
N GLN A 168 4.66 17.64 9.77
CA GLN A 168 5.32 18.92 10.05
C GLN A 168 6.78 18.77 10.49
N SER A 169 7.10 17.69 11.23
CA SER A 169 8.44 17.44 11.76
C SER A 169 8.92 16.03 11.44
N HIS A 170 10.06 15.91 10.76
CA HIS A 170 10.65 14.62 10.41
C HIS A 170 11.64 14.20 11.50
N LEU A 171 11.21 13.26 12.33
CA LEU A 171 12.08 12.67 13.35
C LEU A 171 13.15 11.82 12.67
N LYS A 172 14.28 11.63 13.35
CA LYS A 172 15.35 10.74 12.88
C LYS A 172 14.97 9.30 13.18
N LEU A 173 15.15 8.41 12.22
CA LEU A 173 15.24 6.98 12.51
C LEU A 173 16.48 6.73 13.37
N THR A 174 16.33 5.89 14.40
CA THR A 174 17.42 5.50 15.30
C THR A 174 17.93 4.10 14.95
N ASP A 175 18.71 3.49 15.83
CA ASP A 175 19.19 2.11 15.70
C ASP A 175 18.05 1.13 15.34
N PRO A 176 18.26 0.16 14.42
CA PRO A 176 19.52 -0.17 13.71
C PRO A 176 19.71 0.60 12.39
N TYR A 177 18.84 1.56 12.07
CA TYR A 177 18.85 2.22 10.75
C TYR A 177 19.92 3.30 10.63
N THR A 178 20.24 3.97 11.74
CA THR A 178 21.23 5.05 11.79
C THR A 178 21.97 5.06 13.13
N SER A 179 23.09 5.78 13.19
CA SER A 179 23.86 6.01 14.42
C SER A 179 23.30 7.15 15.30
N TRP A 180 22.11 7.68 14.99
CA TRP A 180 21.54 8.81 15.74
C TRP A 180 20.94 8.35 17.06
N ARG A 181 21.20 9.12 18.13
CA ARG A 181 20.56 8.93 19.44
C ARG A 181 19.11 9.43 19.42
N PHE A 182 18.26 8.76 20.21
CA PHE A 182 16.84 9.09 20.32
C PHE A 182 16.59 10.46 20.98
N GLU A 183 17.52 10.92 21.84
CA GLU A 183 17.48 12.24 22.51
C GLU A 183 17.17 13.40 21.54
N ALA A 184 17.72 13.38 20.33
CA ALA A 184 17.47 14.42 19.31
C ALA A 184 16.01 14.47 18.83
N ASN A 185 15.25 13.39 18.97
CA ASN A 185 13.82 13.37 18.68
C ASN A 185 13.01 13.96 19.84
N VAL A 186 13.44 13.76 21.09
CA VAL A 186 12.78 14.31 22.28
C VAL A 186 12.78 15.84 22.21
N GLU A 187 13.91 16.47 21.93
CA GLU A 187 14.03 17.94 21.77
C GLU A 187 13.04 18.50 20.74
N ARG A 188 12.89 17.82 19.60
CA ARG A 188 11.94 18.22 18.55
C ARG A 188 10.49 18.08 19.01
N LEU A 189 10.17 17.03 19.75
CA LEU A 189 8.82 16.81 20.27
C LEU A 189 8.43 17.86 21.31
N VAL A 190 9.37 18.32 22.15
CA VAL A 190 9.17 19.45 23.07
C VAL A 190 8.76 20.72 22.32
N HIS A 191 9.40 21.02 21.19
CA HIS A 191 9.05 22.19 20.37
C HIS A 191 7.71 22.04 19.65
N ILE A 192 7.38 20.84 19.19
CA ILE A 192 6.16 20.56 18.43
C ILE A 192 4.92 20.55 19.32
N ARG A 193 5.06 20.23 20.62
CA ARG A 193 3.96 20.12 21.60
C ARG A 193 2.80 19.26 21.07
N PRO A 194 3.03 17.94 20.88
CA PRO A 194 1.95 17.03 20.51
C PRO A 194 0.92 16.90 21.64
N ASP A 195 -0.32 16.57 21.30
CA ASP A 195 -1.38 16.24 22.27
C ASP A 195 -1.27 14.79 22.75
N ALA A 196 -0.61 13.92 21.98
CA ALA A 196 -0.28 12.56 22.38
C ALA A 196 0.91 12.01 21.58
N ILE A 197 1.64 11.06 22.16
CA ILE A 197 2.80 10.42 21.56
C ILE A 197 2.57 8.91 21.48
N VAL A 198 2.86 8.30 20.33
CA VAL A 198 2.74 6.86 20.12
C VAL A 198 4.09 6.30 19.65
N GLY A 199 4.57 5.25 20.31
CA GLY A 199 5.82 4.60 20.00
C GLY A 199 5.76 3.10 20.23
N THR A 200 6.93 2.47 20.28
CA THR A 200 7.09 1.04 20.58
C THR A 200 7.84 0.85 21.89
N ASP A 201 7.67 -0.31 22.52
CA ASP A 201 8.43 -0.76 23.70
C ASP A 201 9.97 -0.80 23.53
N GLN A 202 10.47 -0.71 22.29
CA GLN A 202 11.91 -0.61 21.99
C GLN A 202 12.56 0.71 22.41
N ILE A 203 11.76 1.75 22.69
CA ILE A 203 12.29 3.02 23.21
C ILE A 203 12.74 2.78 24.65
N SER A 204 13.91 3.30 25.04
CA SER A 204 14.45 3.07 26.38
C SER A 204 13.52 3.60 27.48
N GLU A 205 13.49 2.98 28.66
CA GLU A 205 12.65 3.44 29.78
C GLU A 205 12.93 4.91 30.15
N GLN A 206 14.19 5.34 30.05
CA GLN A 206 14.60 6.73 30.27
C GLN A 206 13.95 7.67 29.24
N ASP A 207 14.01 7.33 27.95
CA ASP A 207 13.39 8.14 26.89
C ASP A 207 11.86 8.12 27.00
N GLN A 208 11.26 6.98 27.38
CA GLN A 208 9.82 6.87 27.61
C GLN A 208 9.36 7.82 28.74
N ALA A 209 10.12 7.92 29.83
CA ALA A 209 9.84 8.85 30.92
C ALA A 209 9.90 10.31 30.44
N GLN A 210 10.91 10.67 29.63
CA GLN A 210 11.02 12.02 29.06
C GLN A 210 9.85 12.35 28.11
N LEU A 211 9.42 11.38 27.28
CA LEU A 211 8.28 11.58 26.39
C LEU A 211 6.97 11.78 27.18
N ALA A 212 6.79 11.06 28.29
CA ALA A 212 5.61 11.18 29.14
C ALA A 212 5.48 12.55 29.82
N GLU A 213 6.59 13.29 30.01
CA GLU A 213 6.56 14.69 30.47
C GLU A 213 6.05 15.66 29.40
N ILE A 214 6.13 15.29 28.12
CA ILE A 214 5.68 16.13 26.98
C ILE A 214 4.18 15.99 26.76
N ALA A 215 3.69 14.75 26.69
CA ALA A 215 2.30 14.42 26.40
C ALA A 215 1.96 12.99 26.86
N PRO A 216 0.66 12.63 27.02
CA PRO A 216 0.26 11.24 27.20
C PRO A 216 0.89 10.34 26.14
N CYS A 217 1.43 9.19 26.58
CA CYS A 217 2.16 8.26 25.73
C CYS A 217 1.49 6.89 25.65
N CYS A 218 1.59 6.25 24.49
CA CYS A 218 1.24 4.85 24.27
C CYS A 218 2.40 4.12 23.58
N PHE A 219 2.96 3.11 24.25
CA PHE A 219 4.03 2.28 23.71
C PHE A 219 3.50 0.87 23.44
N VAL A 220 3.46 0.48 22.16
CA VAL A 220 2.97 -0.84 21.77
C VAL A 220 4.10 -1.88 21.72
N PRO A 221 3.83 -3.16 22.06
CA PRO A 221 4.86 -4.19 22.02
C PRO A 221 5.29 -4.54 20.60
N LYS A 222 6.58 -4.42 20.26
CA LYS A 222 7.04 -4.69 18.89
C LYS A 222 7.06 -6.18 18.52
N HIS A 223 7.50 -7.04 19.45
CA HIS A 223 7.76 -8.45 19.17
C HIS A 223 6.73 -9.41 19.79
N HIS A 224 5.95 -8.96 20.77
CA HIS A 224 5.03 -9.81 21.53
C HIS A 224 3.55 -9.56 21.20
N SER A 225 3.25 -8.82 20.13
CA SER A 225 1.88 -8.55 19.71
C SER A 225 1.76 -8.46 18.19
N ASP A 226 0.61 -8.86 17.66
CA ASP A 226 0.30 -8.73 16.25
C ASP A 226 -0.13 -7.30 15.90
N TRP A 227 -0.11 -6.96 14.60
CA TRP A 227 -0.47 -5.63 14.14
C TRP A 227 -1.90 -5.23 14.53
N ARG A 228 -2.83 -6.18 14.68
CA ARG A 228 -4.23 -5.95 15.06
C ARG A 228 -4.34 -5.53 16.52
N THR A 229 -3.62 -6.19 17.41
CA THR A 229 -3.54 -5.87 18.83
C THR A 229 -2.91 -4.50 19.01
N GLN A 230 -1.80 -4.21 18.31
CA GLN A 230 -1.19 -2.88 18.31
C GLN A 230 -2.18 -1.82 17.82
N LEU A 231 -2.90 -2.07 16.72
CA LEU A 231 -3.89 -1.14 16.18
C LEU A 231 -5.02 -0.87 17.19
N ARG A 232 -5.52 -1.90 17.88
CA ARG A 232 -6.54 -1.75 18.94
C ARG A 232 -6.04 -0.97 20.14
N MET A 233 -4.81 -1.21 20.58
CA MET A 233 -4.20 -0.47 21.69
C MET A 233 -4.09 1.02 21.35
N ILE A 234 -3.57 1.34 20.16
CA ILE A 234 -3.46 2.73 19.70
C ILE A 234 -4.85 3.33 19.46
N GLY A 235 -5.77 2.54 18.91
CA GLY A 235 -7.17 2.91 18.71
C GLY A 235 -7.81 3.32 20.03
N SER A 236 -7.71 2.49 21.07
CA SER A 236 -8.28 2.81 22.38
C SER A 236 -7.61 4.03 23.03
N PHE A 237 -6.28 4.13 22.93
CA PHE A 237 -5.56 5.29 23.44
C PHE A 237 -5.97 6.61 22.78
N LEU A 238 -6.29 6.59 21.48
CA LEU A 238 -6.66 7.77 20.71
C LEU A 238 -8.17 8.02 20.62
N GLU A 239 -9.01 7.19 21.26
CA GLU A 239 -10.48 7.18 21.14
C GLU A 239 -10.94 6.92 19.70
N ARG A 240 -10.38 5.86 19.09
CA ARG A 240 -10.53 5.45 17.67
C ARG A 240 -10.74 3.94 17.51
N GLU A 241 -11.43 3.31 18.45
CA GLU A 241 -11.74 1.88 18.45
C GLU A 241 -12.59 1.49 17.25
N GLU A 242 -13.55 2.32 16.85
CA GLU A 242 -14.41 2.08 15.69
C GLU A 242 -13.58 1.99 14.38
N GLN A 243 -12.60 2.88 14.20
CA GLN A 243 -11.70 2.83 13.03
C GLN A 243 -10.78 1.62 13.06
N ALA A 244 -10.28 1.25 14.24
CA ALA A 244 -9.44 0.07 14.40
C ALA A 244 -10.19 -1.19 13.92
N GLU A 245 -11.40 -1.41 14.43
CA GLU A 245 -12.20 -2.59 14.04
C GLU A 245 -12.64 -2.55 12.57
N GLN A 246 -12.97 -1.37 12.04
CA GLN A 246 -13.31 -1.24 10.63
C GLN A 246 -12.13 -1.58 9.71
N TRP A 247 -10.92 -1.12 10.04
CA TRP A 247 -9.74 -1.47 9.27
C TRP A 247 -9.46 -2.98 9.32
N ILE A 248 -9.55 -3.58 10.50
CA ILE A 248 -9.36 -5.02 10.69
C ILE A 248 -10.39 -5.81 9.87
N HIS A 249 -11.66 -5.39 9.91
CA HIS A 249 -12.72 -6.00 9.13
C HIS A 249 -12.46 -5.90 7.62
N MET A 250 -12.09 -4.71 7.14
CA MET A 250 -11.74 -4.47 5.74
C MET A 250 -10.57 -5.34 5.28
N TYR A 251 -9.50 -5.42 6.08
CA TYR A 251 -8.36 -6.29 5.79
C TYR A 251 -8.79 -7.76 5.69
N ASN A 252 -9.57 -8.26 6.65
CA ASN A 252 -10.00 -9.67 6.65
C ASN A 252 -10.85 -10.01 5.42
N GLN A 253 -11.77 -9.14 5.02
CA GLN A 253 -12.57 -9.33 3.79
C GLN A 253 -11.69 -9.34 2.54
N ARG A 254 -10.67 -8.47 2.48
CA ARG A 254 -9.76 -8.41 1.34
C ARG A 254 -8.85 -9.63 1.28
N ALA A 255 -8.33 -10.06 2.43
CA ALA A 255 -7.52 -11.26 2.57
C ALA A 255 -8.28 -12.52 2.12
N GLU A 256 -9.56 -12.64 2.47
CA GLU A 256 -10.39 -13.76 2.03
C GLU A 256 -10.56 -13.79 0.50
N LYS A 257 -10.92 -12.66 -0.12
CA LYS A 257 -11.01 -12.54 -1.59
C LYS A 257 -9.67 -12.79 -2.26
N ALA A 258 -8.59 -12.29 -1.66
CA ALA A 258 -7.25 -12.46 -2.16
C ALA A 258 -6.85 -13.95 -2.17
N ARG A 259 -7.10 -14.63 -1.06
CA ARG A 259 -6.88 -16.08 -0.91
C ARG A 259 -7.64 -16.87 -1.97
N GLU A 260 -8.92 -16.60 -2.19
CA GLU A 260 -9.71 -17.28 -3.22
C GLU A 260 -9.13 -17.08 -4.62
N SER A 261 -8.66 -15.86 -4.93
CA SER A 261 -8.05 -15.55 -6.22
C SER A 261 -6.71 -16.26 -6.40
N VAL A 262 -5.85 -16.21 -5.38
CA VAL A 262 -4.52 -16.85 -5.40
C VAL A 262 -4.67 -18.37 -5.49
N GLN A 263 -5.53 -18.99 -4.69
CA GLN A 263 -5.75 -20.44 -4.73
C GLN A 263 -6.33 -20.91 -6.07
N ARG A 264 -7.09 -20.08 -6.78
CA ARG A 264 -7.59 -20.41 -8.12
C ARG A 264 -6.47 -20.44 -9.16
N GLU A 265 -5.51 -19.52 -9.09
CA GLU A 265 -4.44 -19.38 -10.06
C GLU A 265 -3.26 -20.33 -9.78
N VAL A 266 -2.84 -20.44 -8.51
CA VAL A 266 -1.62 -21.17 -8.12
C VAL A 266 -1.87 -22.30 -7.12
N GLY A 267 -3.10 -22.50 -6.63
CA GLY A 267 -3.39 -23.52 -5.63
C GLY A 267 -2.65 -23.28 -4.31
N ARG A 268 -1.98 -24.32 -3.80
CA ARG A 268 -1.15 -24.28 -2.59
C ARG A 268 0.32 -24.53 -2.93
N GLU A 269 0.88 -23.67 -3.78
CA GLU A 269 2.31 -23.68 -4.06
C GLU A 269 3.13 -23.57 -2.77
N LYS A 270 4.23 -24.32 -2.71
CA LYS A 270 5.28 -24.15 -1.70
C LYS A 270 6.10 -22.92 -2.03
N VAL A 271 5.91 -21.87 -1.22
CA VAL A 271 6.58 -20.59 -1.37
C VAL A 271 7.58 -20.39 -0.25
N ILE A 272 8.75 -19.86 -0.60
CA ILE A 272 9.74 -19.38 0.36
C ILE A 272 10.21 -17.98 0.00
N VAL A 273 10.70 -17.26 1.02
CA VAL A 273 11.40 -16.00 0.85
C VAL A 273 12.88 -16.20 1.13
N VAL A 274 13.72 -15.80 0.18
CA VAL A 274 15.18 -15.88 0.30
C VAL A 274 15.74 -14.47 0.35
N ARG A 275 16.51 -14.19 1.41
CA ARG A 275 17.27 -12.96 1.56
C ARG A 275 18.72 -13.20 1.17
N ILE A 276 19.28 -12.30 0.36
CA ILE A 276 20.70 -12.26 0.01
C ILE A 276 21.34 -11.13 0.79
N TYR A 277 22.34 -11.47 1.61
CA TYR A 277 23.11 -10.51 2.41
C TYR A 277 24.60 -10.88 2.35
N GLY A 278 25.47 -9.92 2.05
CA GLY A 278 26.86 -10.19 1.73
C GLY A 278 26.98 -11.17 0.54
N GLN A 279 27.60 -12.33 0.77
CA GLN A 279 27.76 -13.41 -0.22
C GLN A 279 26.99 -14.69 0.17
N ASN A 280 25.94 -14.56 0.98
CA ASN A 280 25.21 -15.69 1.53
C ASN A 280 23.71 -15.60 1.22
N LEU A 281 23.06 -16.77 1.15
CA LEU A 281 21.60 -16.91 1.11
C LEU A 281 21.09 -17.16 2.52
N TYR A 282 19.90 -16.63 2.80
CA TYR A 282 19.18 -16.84 4.04
C TYR A 282 17.74 -17.19 3.74
N LEU A 283 17.22 -18.24 4.37
CA LEU A 283 15.78 -18.48 4.44
C LEU A 283 15.20 -17.43 5.38
N TYR A 284 14.36 -16.54 4.84
CA TYR A 284 13.92 -15.35 5.54
C TYR A 284 12.43 -15.40 5.82
N SER A 285 12.06 -14.98 7.03
CA SER A 285 10.68 -14.81 7.45
C SER A 285 10.61 -13.65 8.44
N ASN A 286 9.47 -12.97 8.46
CA ASN A 286 9.13 -11.94 9.43
C ASN A 286 7.61 -11.96 9.68
N PRO A 287 7.09 -11.29 10.73
CA PRO A 287 5.67 -11.33 11.05
C PRO A 287 4.74 -10.86 9.93
N GLY A 288 5.19 -9.95 9.05
CA GLY A 288 4.40 -9.49 7.90
C GLY A 288 4.30 -10.54 6.80
N ILE A 289 5.43 -11.17 6.46
CA ILE A 289 5.49 -12.29 5.51
C ILE A 289 4.64 -13.46 6.02
N GLU A 290 4.75 -13.80 7.29
CA GLU A 290 3.97 -14.89 7.90
C GLU A 290 2.48 -14.59 7.90
N GLU A 291 2.09 -13.38 8.28
CA GLU A 291 0.69 -12.92 8.25
C GLU A 291 0.10 -12.99 6.84
N VAL A 292 0.84 -12.56 5.82
CA VAL A 292 0.30 -12.42 4.46
C VAL A 292 0.39 -13.71 3.66
N LEU A 293 1.59 -14.28 3.51
CA LEU A 293 1.80 -15.43 2.62
C LEU A 293 1.20 -16.71 3.21
N TYR A 294 1.49 -16.98 4.49
CA TYR A 294 1.16 -18.27 5.10
C TYR A 294 -0.13 -18.20 5.92
N GLY A 295 -0.43 -17.05 6.54
CA GLY A 295 -1.68 -16.82 7.28
C GLY A 295 -2.85 -16.50 6.37
N ALA A 296 -2.81 -15.35 5.69
CA ALA A 296 -3.90 -14.82 4.90
C ALA A 296 -4.13 -15.59 3.59
N LEU A 297 -3.07 -15.77 2.79
CA LEU A 297 -3.17 -16.47 1.50
C LEU A 297 -3.13 -18.00 1.65
N GLN A 298 -2.69 -18.52 2.79
CA GLN A 298 -2.60 -19.96 3.07
C GLN A 298 -1.78 -20.73 2.03
N LEU A 299 -0.66 -20.14 1.61
CA LEU A 299 0.34 -20.82 0.79
C LEU A 299 1.15 -21.78 1.67
N ASP A 300 1.61 -22.87 1.08
CA ASP A 300 2.41 -23.85 1.80
C ASP A 300 3.85 -23.36 1.92
N THR A 301 4.53 -23.82 2.97
CA THR A 301 5.96 -23.58 3.17
C THR A 301 6.63 -24.80 3.80
N PHE A 302 7.93 -24.71 4.05
CA PHE A 302 8.71 -25.79 4.67
C PHE A 302 8.74 -25.61 6.19
N SER A 303 8.77 -26.72 6.94
CA SER A 303 8.90 -26.69 8.40
C SER A 303 10.20 -26.01 8.85
N ASP A 304 10.21 -25.43 10.05
CA ASP A 304 11.37 -24.75 10.68
C ASP A 304 11.85 -23.45 10.01
N LEU A 305 10.91 -22.56 9.66
CA LEU A 305 11.22 -21.16 9.34
C LEU A 305 11.64 -20.39 10.60
N SER A 306 12.88 -20.59 11.05
CA SER A 306 13.51 -19.64 11.94
C SER A 306 13.91 -18.39 11.15
N ALA A 307 13.66 -17.21 11.73
CA ALA A 307 13.87 -15.95 11.05
C ALA A 307 15.35 -15.81 10.62
N ASN A 308 15.57 -15.67 9.31
CA ASN A 308 16.88 -15.34 8.74
C ASN A 308 17.96 -16.42 8.97
N ASN A 309 17.60 -17.70 8.78
CA ASN A 309 18.51 -18.84 8.83
C ASN A 309 19.45 -18.88 7.62
N PRO A 310 20.76 -19.11 7.79
CA PRO A 310 21.66 -19.40 6.67
C PRO A 310 21.14 -20.57 5.82
N LEU A 311 21.20 -20.43 4.50
CA LEU A 311 20.74 -21.41 3.54
C LEU A 311 21.85 -21.61 2.49
N THR A 312 22.23 -22.85 2.20
CA THR A 312 23.13 -23.13 1.07
C THR A 312 22.33 -23.35 -0.22
N LEU A 313 23.00 -23.25 -1.36
CA LEU A 313 22.35 -23.49 -2.65
C LEU A 313 21.93 -24.96 -2.81
N GLU A 314 22.69 -25.88 -2.23
CA GLU A 314 22.39 -27.32 -2.19
C GLU A 314 21.13 -27.59 -1.35
N GLN A 315 21.04 -26.99 -0.16
CA GLN A 315 19.84 -27.09 0.69
C GLN A 315 18.61 -26.51 -0.03
N LEU A 316 18.76 -25.38 -0.71
CA LEU A 316 17.68 -24.82 -1.52
C LEU A 316 17.26 -25.75 -2.67
N ALA A 317 18.22 -26.45 -3.29
CA ALA A 317 17.95 -27.43 -4.33
C ALA A 317 17.28 -28.70 -3.82
N GLU A 318 17.56 -29.11 -2.58
CA GLU A 318 16.86 -30.21 -1.91
C GLU A 318 15.42 -29.84 -1.55
N MET A 319 15.20 -28.61 -1.06
CA MET A 319 13.86 -28.09 -0.77
C MET A 319 13.01 -28.00 -2.05
N ASN A 320 13.61 -27.51 -3.14
CA ASN A 320 13.01 -27.36 -4.47
C ASN A 320 11.59 -26.74 -4.46
N PRO A 321 11.42 -25.52 -3.92
CA PRO A 321 10.13 -24.84 -3.82
C PRO A 321 9.48 -24.60 -5.19
N ASP A 322 8.16 -24.42 -5.18
CA ASP A 322 7.40 -24.05 -6.38
C ASP A 322 7.70 -22.61 -6.80
N ARG A 323 7.86 -21.71 -5.82
CA ARG A 323 8.14 -20.29 -6.04
C ARG A 323 9.14 -19.74 -5.03
N ILE A 324 9.99 -18.83 -5.49
CA ILE A 324 10.99 -18.16 -4.65
C ILE A 324 10.78 -16.65 -4.76
N LEU A 325 10.52 -16.00 -3.64
CA LEU A 325 10.58 -14.54 -3.53
C LEU A 325 11.99 -14.17 -3.06
N VAL A 326 12.71 -13.39 -3.87
CA VAL A 326 14.12 -13.06 -3.63
C VAL A 326 14.23 -11.60 -3.21
N MET A 327 14.90 -11.37 -2.09
CA MET A 327 15.21 -10.06 -1.58
C MET A 327 16.72 -9.85 -1.56
N VAL A 328 17.19 -8.88 -2.33
CA VAL A 328 18.62 -8.58 -2.44
C VAL A 328 18.94 -7.36 -1.59
N CYS A 329 19.80 -7.49 -0.58
CA CYS A 329 20.24 -6.35 0.21
C CYS A 329 21.01 -5.34 -0.66
N PRO A 330 20.91 -4.03 -0.37
CA PRO A 330 21.37 -2.97 -1.26
C PRO A 330 22.89 -2.74 -1.23
N GLU A 331 23.70 -3.53 -0.52
CA GLU A 331 25.15 -3.44 -0.61
C GLU A 331 25.70 -4.07 -1.88
N ALA A 332 26.87 -3.59 -2.33
CA ALA A 332 27.51 -4.06 -3.55
C ALA A 332 27.80 -5.57 -3.55
N ALA A 333 28.18 -6.11 -2.38
CA ALA A 333 28.47 -7.53 -2.23
C ALA A 333 27.24 -8.41 -2.56
N SER A 334 26.06 -8.07 -2.04
CA SER A 334 24.82 -8.82 -2.31
C SER A 334 24.37 -8.74 -3.75
N ARG A 335 24.48 -7.57 -4.39
CA ARG A 335 24.18 -7.46 -5.82
C ARG A 335 25.14 -8.28 -6.68
N ALA A 336 26.43 -8.23 -6.38
CA ALA A 336 27.43 -9.02 -7.10
C ALA A 336 27.19 -10.52 -6.92
N TYR A 337 26.88 -10.94 -5.69
CA TYR A 337 26.54 -12.34 -5.39
C TYR A 337 25.26 -12.78 -6.13
N TRP A 338 24.19 -11.97 -6.12
CA TRP A 338 22.97 -12.24 -6.88
C TRP A 338 23.23 -12.44 -8.38
N LEU A 339 24.03 -11.55 -8.99
CA LEU A 339 24.43 -11.70 -10.40
C LEU A 339 25.18 -13.02 -10.62
N SER A 340 26.12 -13.38 -9.74
CA SER A 340 26.85 -14.65 -9.84
C SER A 340 25.93 -15.87 -9.70
N LEU A 341 24.93 -15.79 -8.82
CA LEU A 341 23.98 -16.86 -8.55
C LEU A 341 23.13 -17.19 -9.78
N GLN A 342 22.76 -16.18 -10.57
CA GLN A 342 22.03 -16.35 -11.82
C GLN A 342 22.82 -17.14 -12.89
N HIS A 343 24.14 -17.22 -12.77
CA HIS A 343 25.01 -18.03 -13.63
C HIS A 343 25.27 -19.44 -13.07
N SER A 344 24.90 -19.72 -11.82
CA SER A 344 25.07 -21.03 -11.21
C SER A 344 24.23 -22.10 -11.91
N VAL A 345 24.86 -23.26 -12.17
CA VAL A 345 24.19 -24.43 -12.76
C VAL A 345 23.09 -24.92 -11.82
N THR A 346 23.39 -25.06 -10.52
CA THR A 346 22.43 -25.54 -9.51
C THR A 346 21.21 -24.61 -9.42
N TRP A 347 21.43 -23.29 -9.40
CA TRP A 347 20.34 -22.30 -9.38
C TRP A 347 19.43 -22.42 -10.62
N ARG A 348 20.02 -22.53 -11.82
CA ARG A 348 19.26 -22.68 -13.07
C ARG A 348 18.47 -23.99 -13.17
N GLN A 349 18.82 -24.99 -12.37
CA GLN A 349 18.15 -26.28 -12.36
C GLN A 349 16.93 -26.34 -11.42
N LEU A 350 16.77 -25.37 -10.50
CA LEU A 350 15.62 -25.32 -9.59
C LEU A 350 14.30 -25.23 -10.36
N LYS A 351 13.27 -25.91 -9.82
CA LYS A 351 11.92 -25.92 -10.39
C LYS A 351 11.39 -24.49 -10.60
N ALA A 352 11.45 -23.66 -9.57
CA ALA A 352 10.99 -22.27 -9.62
C ALA A 352 11.65 -21.46 -10.74
N ILE A 353 12.95 -21.66 -11.03
CA ILE A 353 13.65 -20.93 -12.10
C ILE A 353 13.17 -21.41 -13.47
N ARG A 354 13.08 -22.74 -13.67
CA ARG A 354 12.62 -23.31 -14.95
C ARG A 354 11.18 -22.94 -15.29
N GLN A 355 10.36 -22.68 -14.27
CA GLN A 355 8.96 -22.30 -14.40
C GLN A 355 8.74 -20.77 -14.37
N TYR A 356 9.81 -19.97 -14.35
CA TYR A 356 9.75 -18.51 -14.26
C TYR A 356 9.00 -17.99 -13.01
N GLN A 357 9.07 -18.72 -11.91
CA GLN A 357 8.43 -18.42 -10.62
C GLN A 357 9.44 -17.88 -9.60
N VAL A 358 10.34 -17.01 -10.05
CA VAL A 358 11.27 -16.27 -9.18
C VAL A 358 10.95 -14.78 -9.29
N HIS A 359 10.59 -14.18 -8.17
CA HIS A 359 10.18 -12.77 -8.13
C HIS A 359 11.10 -12.00 -7.20
N LEU A 360 11.63 -10.88 -7.68
CA LEU A 360 12.34 -9.95 -6.83
C LEU A 360 11.33 -9.13 -6.02
N ILE A 361 11.50 -9.10 -4.70
CA ILE A 361 10.72 -8.26 -3.79
C ILE A 361 11.63 -7.22 -3.14
N THR A 362 11.06 -6.06 -2.83
CA THR A 362 11.77 -4.93 -2.20
C THR A 362 11.54 -4.89 -0.69
N GLY A 363 12.38 -4.12 0.03
CA GLY A 363 12.20 -3.94 1.46
C GLY A 363 10.86 -3.29 1.83
N ASP A 364 10.41 -2.32 1.04
CA ASP A 364 9.05 -1.77 1.15
C ASP A 364 8.15 -2.50 0.14
N PRO A 365 6.96 -2.99 0.52
CA PRO A 365 6.35 -2.98 1.85
C PRO A 365 6.79 -4.14 2.76
N TRP A 366 7.56 -5.12 2.28
CA TRP A 366 7.82 -6.41 2.96
C TRP A 366 8.56 -6.37 4.32
N PHE A 367 9.00 -5.20 4.78
CA PHE A 367 9.57 -4.96 6.13
C PHE A 367 8.67 -4.10 7.03
N ASP A 368 7.58 -3.56 6.50
CA ASP A 368 6.68 -2.70 7.23
C ASP A 368 5.59 -3.52 7.93
N TYR A 369 5.87 -3.96 9.16
CA TYR A 369 4.87 -4.62 9.98
C TYR A 369 3.96 -3.59 10.68
N SER A 370 2.94 -3.16 9.96
CA SER A 370 1.89 -2.24 10.41
C SER A 370 0.57 -2.54 9.69
N ALA A 371 -0.55 -1.99 10.17
CA ALA A 371 -1.85 -2.16 9.53
C ALA A 371 -1.87 -1.77 8.03
N VAL A 372 -1.19 -0.68 7.67
CA VAL A 372 -1.01 -0.25 6.27
C VAL A 372 -0.01 -1.14 5.53
N GLY A 373 1.11 -1.47 6.16
CA GLY A 373 2.15 -2.31 5.56
C GLY A 373 1.65 -3.69 5.16
N VAL A 374 0.90 -4.39 6.03
CA VAL A 374 0.34 -5.73 5.71
C VAL A 374 -0.71 -5.67 4.59
N MET A 375 -1.49 -4.60 4.50
CA MET A 375 -2.42 -4.39 3.38
C MET A 375 -1.67 -4.23 2.06
N ARG A 376 -0.56 -3.47 2.07
CA ARG A 376 0.28 -3.26 0.88
C ARG A 376 1.00 -4.54 0.46
N MET A 377 1.51 -5.31 1.43
CA MET A 377 2.08 -6.64 1.15
C MET A 377 1.05 -7.57 0.52
N LEU A 378 -0.20 -7.56 0.99
CA LEU A 378 -1.28 -8.37 0.40
C LEU A 378 -1.56 -7.96 -1.06
N ASP A 379 -1.54 -6.66 -1.36
CA ASP A 379 -1.72 -6.14 -2.72
C ASP A 379 -0.58 -6.54 -3.65
N GLU A 380 0.67 -6.43 -3.19
CA GLU A 380 1.83 -6.87 -3.97
C GLU A 380 1.84 -8.39 -4.16
N ALA A 381 1.47 -9.16 -3.14
CA ALA A 381 1.31 -10.60 -3.26
C ALA A 381 0.27 -10.95 -4.33
N LEU A 382 -0.89 -10.30 -4.34
CA LEU A 382 -1.90 -10.52 -5.37
C LEU A 382 -1.35 -10.29 -6.78
N LEU A 383 -0.58 -9.23 -6.98
CA LEU A 383 0.08 -8.97 -8.26
C LEU A 383 1.06 -10.10 -8.63
N ILE A 384 1.90 -10.53 -7.68
CA ILE A 384 2.89 -11.58 -7.90
C ILE A 384 2.23 -12.91 -8.30
N PHE A 385 1.15 -13.30 -7.62
CA PHE A 385 0.54 -14.62 -7.77
C PHE A 385 -0.54 -14.70 -8.85
N THR A 386 -1.24 -13.60 -9.14
CA THR A 386 -2.38 -13.59 -10.07
C THR A 386 -2.17 -12.73 -11.30
N GLY A 387 -1.12 -11.90 -11.33
CA GLY A 387 -0.93 -10.87 -12.35
C GLY A 387 -1.94 -9.71 -12.29
N TYR A 388 -2.85 -9.71 -11.32
CA TYR A 388 -3.84 -8.67 -11.11
C TYR A 388 -3.62 -7.98 -9.76
N CYS A 389 -3.49 -6.66 -9.77
CA CYS A 389 -3.53 -5.85 -8.55
C CYS A 389 -4.86 -5.09 -8.49
N PRO A 390 -5.73 -5.32 -7.48
CA PRO A 390 -6.97 -4.55 -7.32
C PRO A 390 -6.71 -3.07 -6.98
N ASN A 391 -5.50 -2.72 -6.55
CA ASN A 391 -5.08 -1.34 -6.33
C ASN A 391 -4.11 -0.91 -7.44
N ILE A 392 -4.61 -0.14 -8.39
CA ILE A 392 -3.82 0.35 -9.54
C ILE A 392 -2.87 1.49 -9.12
N TYR A 393 -3.07 2.05 -7.93
CA TYR A 393 -2.09 2.88 -7.25
C TYR A 393 -1.15 1.99 -6.45
N LEU A 394 -0.31 1.23 -7.15
CA LEU A 394 1.06 1.12 -6.68
C LEU A 394 1.59 2.55 -6.75
N ASP A 395 1.63 3.26 -5.62
CA ASP A 395 2.15 4.64 -5.53
C ASP A 395 3.62 4.65 -5.97
N ASN A 396 3.88 4.63 -7.28
CA ASN A 396 5.17 4.62 -7.98
C ASN A 396 6.38 4.17 -7.13
N VAL A 397 6.32 3.00 -6.49
CA VAL A 397 7.43 2.47 -5.67
C VAL A 397 8.45 1.75 -6.56
N HIS A 398 8.01 1.26 -7.72
CA HIS A 398 8.90 0.79 -8.76
C HIS A 398 9.39 2.02 -9.52
N GLY A 399 10.58 2.51 -9.15
CA GLY A 399 11.31 3.40 -10.02
C GLY A 399 11.36 2.78 -11.41
N ASP A 400 10.80 3.49 -12.39
CA ASP A 400 10.88 3.09 -13.79
C ASP A 400 12.34 2.79 -14.14
N SER A 401 12.61 1.54 -14.47
CA SER A 401 13.73 1.17 -15.31
C SER A 401 13.41 1.56 -16.76
N GLN A 402 13.16 2.84 -17.00
CA GLN A 402 13.32 3.42 -18.33
C GLN A 402 14.57 4.29 -18.31
N ALA A 403 15.71 3.62 -18.40
CA ALA A 403 16.91 4.22 -18.96
C ALA A 403 17.02 3.73 -20.40
N THR A 404 16.63 4.60 -21.34
CA THR A 404 17.29 4.69 -22.65
C THR A 404 18.77 4.98 -22.48
#